data_AF-K1UBW3-F1
#
_entry.id   AF-K1UBW3-F1
#
_cell.length_a   1.000
_cell.length_b   1.000
_cell.length_c   1.000
_cell.angle_alpha   90.00
_cell.angle_beta   90.00
_cell.angle_gamma   90.00
#
_symmetry.space_group_name_H-M   'P 1'
#
loop_
_entity.id
_entity.type
_entity.pdbx_description
1 polymer ?
#
loop_
_entity_poly.entity_id
_entity_poly.type
_entity_poly.pdbx_seq_one_letter_code
_entity_poly.pdbx_strand_id
1 'polypeptide(L)'
;YSKEYKKVTYKIYDIMSEGLDYVDGSMKCFIEKYENNRENIKVTPKVNGGIIEITFDSKFILEHPGQKIQVEYQAKLNEKAGVNFDANINKAYLEYSNNPASGSTAKTGEDKVYVYTFGIDSNLFGKSTEKWNEKTKELIKVEEGEYQWGETEKESGIFTTTTALEGATFTLTNNKT
;
A
#
# COMPACT_ATOMS: atom_id res chain seq x y z
N TYR A 1 20.64 19.47 -11.78
CA TYR A 1 21.51 20.31 -10.92
C TYR A 1 22.35 21.24 -11.78
N SER A 2 22.66 22.46 -11.32
CA SER A 2 23.62 23.33 -11.99
C SER A 2 25.06 22.78 -11.84
N LYS A 3 26.02 23.34 -12.59
CA LYS A 3 27.44 22.95 -12.53
C LYS A 3 28.12 23.25 -11.19
N GLU A 4 27.48 24.04 -10.32
CA GLU A 4 28.01 24.41 -9.01
C GLU A 4 27.92 23.26 -7.99
N TYR A 5 27.02 22.30 -8.22
CA TYR A 5 26.87 21.15 -7.35
C TYR A 5 28.00 20.14 -7.55
N LYS A 6 28.85 19.98 -6.53
CA LYS A 6 29.90 18.95 -6.46
C LYS A 6 29.42 17.67 -5.77
N LYS A 7 28.44 17.82 -4.87
CA LYS A 7 27.79 16.73 -4.13
C LYS A 7 26.32 17.08 -3.94
N VAL A 8 25.45 16.08 -4.05
CA VAL A 8 23.99 16.22 -3.90
C VAL A 8 23.43 15.11 -3.02
N THR A 9 22.33 15.43 -2.35
CA THR A 9 21.40 14.47 -1.77
C THR A 9 20.24 14.29 -2.75
N TYR A 10 19.89 13.04 -3.01
CA TYR A 10 18.69 12.67 -3.74
C TYR A 10 18.17 11.36 -3.15
N LYS A 11 17.05 11.42 -2.43
CA LYS A 11 16.49 10.30 -1.69
C LYS A 11 15.00 10.20 -1.89
N ILE A 12 14.53 9.02 -2.25
CA ILE A 12 13.09 8.72 -2.27
C ILE A 12 12.75 8.11 -0.91
N TYR A 13 11.70 8.63 -0.30
CA TYR A 13 11.07 8.07 0.89
C TYR A 13 9.68 7.58 0.52
N ASP A 14 9.37 6.34 0.92
CA ASP A 14 8.02 5.80 0.86
C ASP A 14 7.59 5.31 2.25
N ILE A 15 6.37 5.62 2.66
CA ILE A 15 5.82 5.34 3.99
C ILE A 15 4.49 4.61 3.82
N MET A 16 4.51 3.34 4.15
CA MET A 16 3.35 2.45 4.20
C MET A 16 2.68 2.51 5.59
N SER A 17 1.35 2.47 5.61
CA SER A 17 0.57 2.24 6.83
C SER A 17 0.84 0.86 7.43
N GLU A 18 0.49 0.64 8.70
CA GLU A 18 0.76 -0.62 9.43
C GLU A 18 0.15 -1.88 8.78
N GLY A 19 -0.90 -1.71 7.97
CA GLY A 19 -1.56 -2.78 7.21
C GLY A 19 -0.79 -3.30 6.00
N LEU A 20 0.39 -2.76 5.70
CA LEU A 20 1.16 -3.05 4.50
C LEU A 20 2.60 -3.44 4.88
N ASP A 21 3.00 -4.65 4.48
CA ASP A 21 4.36 -5.15 4.65
C ASP A 21 5.12 -5.11 3.32
N TYR A 22 6.32 -4.54 3.33
CA TYR A 22 7.21 -4.57 2.17
C TYR A 22 7.58 -6.01 1.79
N VAL A 23 7.55 -6.32 0.49
CA VAL A 23 8.04 -7.61 -0.01
C VAL A 23 9.53 -7.50 -0.33
N ASP A 24 10.36 -8.13 0.50
CA ASP A 24 11.80 -8.17 0.31
C ASP A 24 12.21 -8.70 -1.07
N GLY A 25 13.13 -8.00 -1.72
CA GLY A 25 13.59 -8.33 -3.07
C GLY A 25 12.66 -7.94 -4.21
N SER A 26 11.49 -7.33 -3.94
CA SER A 26 10.56 -6.90 -4.99
C SER A 26 10.99 -5.63 -5.74
N MET A 27 11.86 -4.81 -5.12
CA MET A 27 12.32 -3.53 -5.64
C MET A 27 13.01 -3.67 -6.99
N LYS A 28 12.53 -2.88 -7.95
CA LYS A 28 13.19 -2.63 -9.23
C LYS A 28 13.30 -1.12 -9.44
N CYS A 29 14.44 -0.68 -9.91
CA CYS A 29 14.69 0.73 -10.17
C CYS A 29 15.26 0.90 -11.57
N PHE A 30 14.81 1.95 -12.23
CA PHE A 30 15.11 2.18 -13.63
C PHE A 30 15.37 3.64 -13.90
N ILE A 31 16.17 3.89 -14.92
CA ILE A 31 16.35 5.21 -15.47
C ILE A 31 15.86 5.25 -16.92
N GLU A 32 15.20 6.35 -17.27
CA GLU A 32 14.64 6.57 -18.60
C GLU A 32 15.08 7.93 -19.15
N LYS A 33 15.68 7.91 -20.35
CA LYS A 33 16.14 9.11 -21.05
C LYS A 33 15.09 9.64 -22.05
N TYR A 34 14.30 8.76 -22.63
CA TYR A 34 13.20 9.04 -23.56
C TYR A 34 12.23 7.85 -23.55
N GLU A 35 10.99 8.06 -24.00
CA GLU A 35 9.92 7.06 -23.96
C GLU A 35 10.37 5.70 -24.51
N ASN A 36 10.13 4.64 -23.74
CA ASN A 36 10.44 3.25 -24.07
C ASN A 36 11.94 2.88 -24.05
N ASN A 37 12.82 3.74 -23.54
CA ASN A 37 14.21 3.37 -23.23
C ASN A 37 14.41 3.32 -21.71
N ARG A 38 14.24 2.11 -21.16
CA ARG A 38 14.31 1.84 -19.73
C ARG A 38 15.53 0.98 -19.43
N GLU A 39 16.47 1.52 -18.64
CA GLU A 39 17.65 0.80 -18.17
C GLU A 39 17.53 0.47 -16.68
N ASN A 40 17.86 -0.77 -16.31
CA ASN A 40 17.87 -1.19 -14.90
C ASN A 40 19.03 -0.54 -14.16
N ILE A 41 18.76 0.07 -12.99
CA ILE A 41 19.77 0.57 -12.09
C ILE A 41 19.71 -0.16 -10.75
N LYS A 42 20.88 -0.56 -10.24
CA LYS A 42 20.96 -1.24 -8.95
C LYS A 42 20.81 -0.21 -7.83
N VAL A 43 19.83 -0.45 -6.97
CA VAL A 43 19.65 0.28 -5.72
C VAL A 43 19.41 -0.72 -4.60
N THR A 44 19.82 -0.36 -3.39
CA THR A 44 19.53 -1.15 -2.20
C THR A 44 18.67 -0.28 -1.28
N PRO A 45 17.38 -0.61 -1.10
CA PRO A 45 16.53 0.12 -0.17
C PRO A 45 16.99 -0.13 1.26
N LYS A 46 16.81 0.87 2.12
CA LYS A 46 16.81 0.68 3.58
C LYS A 46 15.36 0.63 4.03
N VAL A 47 14.95 -0.50 4.58
CA VAL A 47 13.59 -0.72 5.07
C VAL A 47 13.64 -0.76 6.59
N ASN A 48 12.80 0.04 7.24
CA ASN A 48 12.66 0.06 8.69
C ASN A 48 11.18 0.19 9.06
N GLY A 49 10.55 -0.94 9.37
CA GLY A 49 9.09 -1.03 9.46
C GLY A 49 8.44 -0.67 8.12
N GLY A 50 7.39 0.16 8.16
CA GLY A 50 6.70 0.64 6.96
C GLY A 50 7.44 1.73 6.16
N ILE A 51 8.68 2.09 6.52
CA ILE A 51 9.43 3.16 5.83
C ILE A 51 10.50 2.55 4.92
N ILE A 52 10.43 2.90 3.63
CA ILE A 52 11.43 2.59 2.61
C ILE A 52 12.22 3.87 2.29
N GLU A 53 13.54 3.84 2.48
CA GLU A 53 14.46 4.89 2.02
C GLU A 53 15.34 4.37 0.88
N ILE A 54 15.33 5.06 -0.26
CA ILE A 54 16.21 4.80 -1.40
C ILE A 54 17.14 6.00 -1.56
N THR A 55 18.42 5.81 -1.24
CA THR A 55 19.45 6.85 -1.43
C THR A 55 20.19 6.60 -2.73
N PHE A 56 20.23 7.62 -3.60
CA PHE A 56 20.99 7.56 -4.85
C PHE A 56 22.40 8.11 -4.64
N ASP A 57 23.36 7.52 -5.35
CA ASP A 57 24.72 8.03 -5.37
C ASP A 57 24.78 9.43 -5.99
N SER A 58 25.52 10.33 -5.34
CA SER A 58 25.62 11.73 -5.77
C SER A 58 26.22 11.87 -7.17
N LYS A 59 27.20 11.04 -7.54
CA LYS A 59 27.83 11.12 -8.86
C LYS A 59 26.85 10.65 -9.94
N PHE A 60 26.15 9.55 -9.69
CA PHE A 60 25.10 9.06 -10.58
C PHE A 60 24.05 10.13 -10.92
N ILE A 61 23.53 10.83 -9.90
CA ILE A 61 22.51 11.87 -10.09
C ILE A 61 23.04 13.07 -10.90
N LEU A 62 24.30 13.45 -10.70
CA LEU A 62 24.92 14.54 -11.46
C LEU A 62 25.21 14.16 -12.92
N GLU A 63 25.47 12.88 -13.20
CA GLU A 63 25.75 12.36 -14.55
C GLU A 63 24.48 12.13 -15.40
N HIS A 64 23.30 12.08 -14.78
CA HIS A 64 22.03 11.80 -15.47
C HIS A 64 21.00 12.93 -15.33
N PRO A 65 21.33 14.19 -15.72
CA PRO A 65 20.40 15.31 -15.59
C PRO A 65 19.22 15.16 -16.56
N GLY A 66 18.01 15.46 -16.08
CA GLY A 66 16.78 15.47 -16.89
C GLY A 66 16.21 14.09 -17.23
N GLN A 67 16.85 13.01 -16.80
CA GLN A 67 16.35 11.66 -16.95
C GLN A 67 15.36 11.32 -15.82
N LYS A 68 14.38 10.47 -16.13
CA LYS A 68 13.39 10.01 -15.15
C LYS A 68 13.92 8.80 -14.41
N ILE A 69 13.72 8.77 -13.09
CA ILE A 69 13.95 7.59 -12.26
C ILE A 69 12.59 7.00 -11.94
N GLN A 70 12.42 5.70 -12.19
CA GLN A 70 11.20 4.97 -11.85
C GLN A 70 11.54 3.85 -10.88
N VAL A 71 10.81 3.81 -9.77
CA VAL A 71 10.91 2.78 -8.74
C VAL A 71 9.63 1.98 -8.74
N GLU A 72 9.74 0.66 -8.74
CA GLU A 72 8.64 -0.29 -8.58
C GLU A 72 8.95 -1.22 -7.42
N TYR A 73 7.95 -1.55 -6.61
CA TYR A 73 8.06 -2.53 -5.56
C TYR A 73 6.69 -3.15 -5.26
N GLN A 74 6.66 -4.18 -4.43
CA GLN A 74 5.44 -4.83 -3.97
C GLN A 74 5.32 -4.70 -2.45
N ALA A 75 4.08 -4.60 -1.98
CA ALA A 75 3.71 -4.71 -0.58
C ALA A 75 2.58 -5.72 -0.44
N LYS A 76 2.56 -6.46 0.67
CA LYS A 76 1.52 -7.41 1.01
C LYS A 76 0.62 -6.81 2.09
N LEU A 77 -0.68 -7.01 1.94
CA LEU A 77 -1.64 -6.66 2.98
C LEU A 77 -1.50 -7.64 4.18
N ASN A 78 -1.53 -7.12 5.40
CA ASN A 78 -1.40 -7.93 6.62
C ASN A 78 -2.64 -7.81 7.55
N GLU A 79 -2.61 -8.51 8.68
CA GLU A 79 -3.72 -8.59 9.65
C GLU A 79 -4.08 -7.26 10.32
N LYS A 80 -3.22 -6.23 10.20
CA LYS A 80 -3.47 -4.88 10.72
C LYS A 80 -4.09 -3.95 9.69
N ALA A 81 -4.46 -4.48 8.52
CA ALA A 81 -5.04 -3.68 7.47
C ALA A 81 -6.35 -3.02 7.90
N GLY A 82 -6.48 -1.74 7.52
CA GLY A 82 -7.74 -1.02 7.64
C GLY A 82 -8.82 -1.74 6.84
N VAL A 83 -10.02 -1.83 7.43
CA VAL A 83 -11.20 -2.48 6.87
C VAL A 83 -12.24 -1.45 6.46
N ASN A 84 -12.93 -1.70 5.35
CA ASN A 84 -13.99 -0.87 4.78
C ASN A 84 -13.48 0.54 4.42
N PHE A 85 -13.84 1.55 5.21
CA PHE A 85 -13.50 2.94 4.94
C PHE A 85 -12.16 3.36 5.57
N ASP A 86 -11.53 2.49 6.35
CA ASP A 86 -10.19 2.72 6.87
C ASP A 86 -9.15 2.32 5.81
N ALA A 87 -8.45 3.33 5.29
CA ALA A 87 -7.58 3.16 4.13
C ALA A 87 -6.18 2.68 4.53
N ASN A 88 -5.63 1.75 3.77
CA ASN A 88 -4.22 1.37 3.81
C ASN A 88 -3.46 2.29 2.87
N ILE A 89 -2.73 3.25 3.43
CA ILE A 89 -2.15 4.38 2.68
C ILE A 89 -0.67 4.12 2.44
N ASN A 90 -0.23 4.36 1.21
CA ASN A 90 1.17 4.49 0.83
C ASN A 90 1.48 5.96 0.50
N LYS A 91 2.58 6.52 1.04
CA LYS A 91 2.95 7.94 0.88
C LYS A 91 4.39 8.07 0.40
N ALA A 92 4.59 8.65 -0.78
CA ALA A 92 5.92 8.87 -1.35
C ALA A 92 6.30 10.36 -1.36
N TYR A 93 7.57 10.66 -1.09
CA TYR A 93 8.14 11.98 -1.33
C TYR A 93 9.64 11.90 -1.67
N LEU A 94 10.16 12.95 -2.31
CA LEU A 94 11.57 13.09 -2.64
C LEU A 94 12.23 14.12 -1.73
N GLU A 95 13.35 13.78 -1.12
CA GLU A 95 14.29 14.73 -0.53
C GLU A 95 15.45 14.99 -1.49
N TYR A 96 15.74 16.25 -1.77
CA TYR A 96 16.74 16.65 -2.76
C TYR A 96 17.52 17.89 -2.32
N SER A 97 18.78 18.00 -2.70
CA SER A 97 19.56 19.24 -2.49
C SER A 97 18.94 20.40 -3.27
N ASN A 98 18.84 21.58 -2.64
CA ASN A 98 18.25 22.77 -3.28
C ASN A 98 19.15 24.01 -3.25
N ASN A 99 20.29 23.96 -2.54
CA ASN A 99 21.27 25.04 -2.53
C ASN A 99 22.71 24.48 -2.62
N PRO A 100 23.50 24.83 -3.65
CA PRO A 100 24.86 24.33 -3.82
C PRO A 100 25.86 24.93 -2.82
N ALA A 101 25.56 26.08 -2.22
CA ALA A 101 26.46 26.79 -1.30
C ALA A 101 26.36 26.29 0.14
N SER A 102 25.15 25.93 0.59
CA SER A 102 24.90 25.48 1.98
C SER A 102 24.79 23.97 2.12
N GLY A 103 24.59 23.23 1.02
CA GLY A 103 24.29 21.81 1.06
C GLY A 103 22.90 21.48 1.63
N SER A 104 22.01 22.47 1.74
CA SER A 104 20.64 22.26 2.25
C SER A 104 19.82 21.38 1.32
N THR A 105 18.84 20.69 1.92
CA THR A 105 17.84 19.89 1.21
C THR A 105 16.45 20.49 1.33
N ALA A 106 15.59 20.14 0.38
CA ALA A 106 14.16 20.36 0.40
C ALA A 106 13.44 19.03 0.19
N LYS A 107 12.15 19.00 0.50
CA LYS A 107 11.26 17.86 0.24
C LYS A 107 10.17 18.29 -0.74
N THR A 108 9.78 17.38 -1.64
CA THR A 108 8.55 17.56 -2.43
C THR A 108 7.32 17.46 -1.56
N GLY A 109 6.15 17.79 -2.12
CA GLY A 109 4.89 17.33 -1.56
C GLY A 109 4.81 15.80 -1.52
N GLU A 110 3.92 15.29 -0.68
CA GLU A 110 3.61 13.87 -0.59
C GLU A 110 2.65 13.47 -1.71
N ASP A 111 2.95 12.38 -2.41
CA ASP A 111 2.00 11.68 -3.27
C ASP A 111 1.43 10.45 -2.55
N LYS A 112 0.13 10.17 -2.71
CA LYS A 112 -0.60 9.20 -1.88
C LYS A 112 -1.43 8.24 -2.71
N VAL A 113 -1.28 6.96 -2.42
CA VAL A 113 -2.14 5.89 -2.93
C VAL A 113 -2.92 5.28 -1.77
N TYR A 114 -4.18 4.95 -2.02
CA TYR A 114 -5.11 4.40 -1.04
C TYR A 114 -5.53 3.00 -1.48
N VAL A 115 -5.34 2.01 -0.60
CA VAL A 115 -5.78 0.63 -0.78
C VAL A 115 -6.86 0.33 0.26
N TYR A 116 -8.00 -0.22 -0.19
CA TYR A 116 -9.14 -0.53 0.66
C TYR A 116 -9.41 -2.03 0.68
N THR A 117 -9.76 -2.55 1.85
CA THR A 117 -10.35 -3.88 2.00
C THR A 117 -11.83 -3.75 2.35
N PHE A 118 -12.58 -4.84 2.19
CA PHE A 118 -14.01 -4.85 2.50
C PHE A 118 -14.35 -6.11 3.29
N GLY A 119 -15.02 -5.89 4.41
CA GLY A 119 -15.70 -6.91 5.19
C GLY A 119 -17.19 -6.89 4.84
N ILE A 120 -17.77 -8.05 4.53
CA ILE A 120 -19.21 -8.19 4.30
C ILE A 120 -19.77 -9.09 5.37
N ASP A 121 -20.64 -8.52 6.20
CA ASP A 121 -21.38 -9.25 7.23
C ASP A 121 -22.86 -9.37 6.84
N SER A 122 -23.46 -10.51 7.19
CA SER A 122 -24.88 -10.75 6.98
C SER A 122 -25.48 -11.37 8.24
N ASN A 123 -26.47 -10.69 8.82
CA ASN A 123 -27.37 -11.30 9.78
C ASN A 123 -28.26 -12.33 9.08
N LEU A 124 -27.90 -13.62 9.15
CA LEU A 124 -28.77 -14.70 8.67
C LEU A 124 -29.88 -14.97 9.68
N PHE A 125 -30.99 -14.23 9.58
CA PHE A 125 -32.20 -14.52 10.35
C PHE A 125 -33.10 -15.49 9.58
N GLY A 126 -33.23 -16.73 10.06
CA GLY A 126 -34.34 -17.61 9.68
C GLY A 126 -35.54 -17.36 10.60
N LYS A 127 -36.75 -17.12 10.06
CA LYS A 127 -37.95 -16.86 10.89
C LYS A 127 -38.16 -17.97 11.93
N SER A 128 -38.05 -17.64 13.22
CA SER A 128 -38.53 -18.46 14.34
C SER A 128 -39.21 -17.58 15.39
N THR A 129 -40.20 -18.13 16.10
CA THR A 129 -41.08 -17.44 17.05
C THR A 129 -40.49 -17.26 18.45
N GLU A 130 -39.22 -17.64 18.68
CA GLU A 130 -38.59 -17.59 20.01
C GLU A 130 -37.33 -16.72 20.01
N LYS A 131 -37.08 -16.04 21.14
CA LYS A 131 -36.08 -14.97 21.36
C LYS A 131 -34.71 -15.26 20.70
N TRP A 132 -34.18 -14.24 20.02
CA TRP A 132 -32.99 -14.31 19.16
C TRP A 132 -31.66 -14.26 19.92
N ASN A 133 -30.73 -15.13 19.52
CA ASN A 133 -29.28 -14.98 19.74
C ASN A 133 -28.65 -14.44 18.43
N GLU A 134 -27.74 -13.47 18.53
CA GLU A 134 -27.05 -12.86 17.38
C GLU A 134 -25.77 -13.64 17.04
N LYS A 135 -25.68 -14.21 15.83
CA LYS A 135 -24.43 -14.72 15.24
C LYS A 135 -24.18 -13.99 13.92
N THR A 136 -23.06 -13.30 13.84
CA THR A 136 -22.59 -12.61 12.63
C THR A 136 -21.43 -13.36 12.01
N LYS A 137 -21.31 -13.29 10.68
CA LYS A 137 -20.20 -13.87 9.92
C LYS A 137 -19.71 -12.82 8.93
N GLU A 138 -18.47 -12.38 9.12
CA GLU A 138 -17.83 -11.40 8.26
C GLU A 138 -16.91 -12.11 7.26
N LEU A 139 -17.14 -11.86 5.97
CA LEU A 139 -16.25 -12.25 4.89
C LEU A 139 -15.31 -11.07 4.58
N ILE A 140 -14.01 -11.26 4.78
CA ILE A 140 -13.00 -10.24 4.50
C ILE A 140 -12.29 -10.63 3.21
N LYS A 141 -12.37 -9.77 2.19
CA LYS A 141 -11.57 -9.94 0.97
C LYS A 141 -10.15 -9.43 1.21
N VAL A 142 -9.15 -10.30 1.06
CA VAL A 142 -7.74 -10.00 1.31
C VAL A 142 -6.98 -9.77 -0.01
N GLU A 143 -7.14 -10.67 -0.99
CA GLU A 143 -6.56 -10.57 -2.34
C GLU A 143 -7.58 -10.96 -3.44
N GLU A 144 -7.20 -10.87 -4.71
CA GLU A 144 -8.07 -11.31 -5.81
C GLU A 144 -8.23 -12.83 -5.80
N GLY A 145 -9.40 -13.31 -5.36
CA GLY A 145 -9.71 -14.74 -5.27
C GLY A 145 -9.43 -15.39 -3.92
N GLU A 146 -8.81 -14.67 -2.96
CA GLU A 146 -8.59 -15.14 -1.58
C GLU A 146 -9.47 -14.38 -0.57
N TYR A 147 -10.05 -15.15 0.36
CA TYR A 147 -11.01 -14.66 1.35
C TYR A 147 -10.70 -15.23 2.73
N GLN A 148 -10.90 -14.44 3.78
CA GLN A 148 -10.86 -14.88 5.18
C GLN A 148 -12.24 -14.73 5.82
N TRP A 149 -12.53 -15.61 6.80
CA TRP A 149 -13.78 -15.61 7.57
C TRP A 149 -13.51 -15.18 9.01
N GLY A 150 -14.21 -14.14 9.47
CA GLY A 150 -14.32 -13.78 10.88
C GLY A 150 -15.67 -14.23 11.44
N GLU A 151 -15.67 -14.96 12.56
CA GLU A 151 -16.90 -15.28 13.31
C GLU A 151 -16.90 -14.50 14.63
N THR A 152 -18.00 -13.80 14.91
CA THR A 152 -18.23 -13.19 16.23
C THR A 152 -19.49 -13.81 16.84
N GLU A 153 -19.35 -14.38 18.04
CA GLU A 153 -20.46 -14.99 18.79
C GLU A 153 -20.82 -14.08 19.98
N LYS A 154 -22.09 -13.67 20.07
CA LYS A 154 -22.54 -12.78 21.15
C LYS A 154 -23.29 -13.47 22.29
N GLU A 155 -23.62 -14.76 22.22
CA GLU A 155 -24.15 -15.52 23.37
C GLU A 155 -24.19 -17.05 23.12
N SER A 156 -24.08 -17.83 24.20
CA SER A 156 -23.96 -19.30 24.19
C SER A 156 -25.33 -19.98 24.17
N GLY A 157 -25.67 -20.63 23.06
CA GLY A 157 -26.89 -21.43 22.87
C GLY A 157 -26.69 -22.54 21.84
N ILE A 158 -27.65 -23.46 21.69
CA ILE A 158 -27.56 -24.57 20.71
C ILE A 158 -27.79 -24.00 19.30
N PHE A 159 -26.76 -24.07 18.45
CA PHE A 159 -26.78 -23.52 17.09
C PHE A 159 -27.24 -24.57 16.06
N THR A 160 -28.07 -24.15 15.10
CA THR A 160 -28.14 -24.78 13.77
C THR A 160 -27.39 -23.88 12.80
N THR A 161 -26.27 -24.37 12.28
CA THR A 161 -25.45 -23.65 11.31
C THR A 161 -26.16 -23.62 9.96
N THR A 162 -26.64 -22.47 9.53
CA THR A 162 -26.92 -22.22 8.11
C THR A 162 -25.63 -21.76 7.45
N THR A 163 -25.02 -22.60 6.63
CA THR A 163 -23.92 -22.22 5.74
C THR A 163 -24.42 -21.21 4.70
N ALA A 164 -23.56 -20.26 4.33
CA ALA A 164 -23.81 -19.44 3.15
C ALA A 164 -23.92 -20.37 1.93
N LEU A 165 -24.96 -20.21 1.13
CA LEU A 165 -25.08 -20.92 -0.14
C LEU A 165 -24.03 -20.38 -1.12
N GLU A 166 -23.42 -21.26 -1.92
CA GLU A 166 -22.53 -20.85 -3.01
C GLU A 166 -23.26 -19.91 -3.99
N GLY A 167 -22.55 -18.91 -4.52
CA GLY A 167 -23.03 -18.06 -5.62
C GLY A 167 -23.44 -16.62 -5.26
N ALA A 168 -23.24 -16.17 -4.02
CA ALA A 168 -23.42 -14.76 -3.68
C ALA A 168 -22.44 -13.88 -4.49
N THR A 169 -22.96 -12.90 -5.23
CA THR A 169 -22.16 -11.94 -6.01
C THR A 169 -22.30 -10.56 -5.37
N PHE A 170 -21.16 -9.92 -5.07
CA PHE A 170 -21.12 -8.55 -4.52
C PHE A 170 -20.54 -7.60 -5.55
N THR A 171 -21.11 -6.40 -5.67
CA THR A 171 -20.65 -5.36 -6.60
C THR A 171 -20.27 -4.11 -5.82
N LEU A 172 -19.03 -3.64 -6.02
CA LEU A 172 -18.58 -2.35 -5.50
C LEU A 172 -18.65 -1.32 -6.63
N THR A 173 -19.48 -0.28 -6.47
CA THR A 173 -19.61 0.82 -7.43
C THR A 173 -19.12 2.13 -6.84
N ASN A 174 -18.15 2.77 -7.49
CA ASN A 174 -17.76 4.14 -7.18
C ASN A 174 -18.65 5.12 -7.95
N ASN A 175 -19.62 5.72 -7.27
CA ASN A 175 -20.60 6.63 -7.87
C ASN A 175 -20.15 8.10 -7.90
N LYS A 176 -18.85 8.39 -7.79
CA LYS A 176 -18.36 9.77 -7.96
C LYS A 176 -18.50 10.22 -9.42
N THR A 177 -19.55 11.00 -9.67
CA THR A 177 -19.62 12.06 -10.69
C THR A 177 -18.69 13.21 -10.36
#